data_AF-A0AAF0ULB9-F1
#
_entry.id   AF-A0AAF0ULB9-F1
#
_cell.length_a   1.000
_cell.length_b   1.000
_cell.length_c   1.000
_cell.angle_alpha   90.00
_cell.angle_beta   90.00
_cell.angle_gamma   90.00
#
_symmetry.space_group_name_H-M   'P 1'
#
loop_
_entity.id
_entity.type
_entity.pdbx_description
1 polymer ?
#
loop_
_entity_poly.entity_id
_entity_poly.type
_entity_poly.pdbx_seq_one_letter_code
_entity_poly.pdbx_strand_id
1 'polypeptide(L)'
;METRSENEPEVDIKASEIKYVSYGGEHHLPLIMNLVDEELSEPYSIFTYRYFVYLWPQLSFMAFHKGKCIGTVVCKMGEHRGTFRGYIAMLVVLKPYRGKGIAYILPFPDPTCGIYSWYLVVIGGATELVTRSIKVMMESGCEEVTLEAEVTNKGALALYGRLGFIRAKRLFRYYLNGVDAFRLKLLFPRVEPQPFNSMADAGDESLEYNEHIHCGENPPCCQHNIVTWYMLSVGGGMYPVDLVEESKMIVSVTGATGFVGKRLVQRLHADNHQIRVLTRSRSTAQSIFPVKEFPGIVIAEEPEWRNCIEGSTAVVNLAGTPISTRWSSEIKKDIKQSRIRVTSKVVELINNSKDDARPKVLISATAVGYYGTSETQVFDEKSPSGNDYLAEVCREWEAAALKVNKDVRLALIRIGVVLGKDGGALAKMIPLFMMFAGGPLGSGKQCPKITEDMTLDRRVWRSRIRIEALHFTLFRYFVVVTALMFVFPFSNCLDMLYFKMRIYWKQPLYLYEILLASIHRFSWIHLDDLVDLIYEALSNPSYKGVINGTAPNPVRLGEMCEQLGSTLGRPSWLPVPEIALKAVLGEGASVVLDGQKVVPTKAKELGFSFKYRYIKDALKAIMS
;
A
#
# COMPACT_ATOMS: atom_id res chain seq x y z
N MET A 1 -1.90 -2.81 55.42
CA MET A 1 -0.96 -1.71 55.71
C MET A 1 0.42 -2.20 55.33
N GLU A 2 0.90 -1.87 54.14
CA GLU A 2 2.29 -2.05 53.73
C GLU A 2 2.73 -0.76 53.02
N THR A 3 3.51 0.00 53.79
CA THR A 3 4.51 1.03 53.45
C THR A 3 4.40 1.81 52.14
N ARG A 4 3.87 3.04 52.24
CA ARG A 4 4.23 4.21 51.41
C ARG A 4 5.74 4.45 51.55
N SER A 5 6.52 4.19 50.51
CA SER A 5 7.90 4.66 50.40
C SER A 5 7.94 6.00 49.64
N GLU A 6 8.26 7.05 50.40
CA GLU A 6 9.14 8.18 50.02
C GLU A 6 8.74 9.11 48.86
N ASN A 7 8.15 10.26 49.24
CA ASN A 7 8.31 11.62 48.72
C ASN A 7 8.94 11.80 47.32
N GLU A 8 8.13 11.71 46.26
CA GLU A 8 8.36 12.50 45.04
C GLU A 8 7.89 13.94 45.29
N PRO A 9 8.64 14.98 44.86
CA PRO A 9 8.26 16.37 45.10
C PRO A 9 6.95 16.70 44.40
N GLU A 10 5.97 17.14 45.19
CA GLU A 10 4.68 17.61 44.68
C GLU A 10 4.91 18.94 43.94
N VAL A 11 5.08 18.85 42.62
CA VAL A 11 5.31 20.04 41.79
C VAL A 11 4.01 20.86 41.73
N ASP A 12 3.97 22.04 42.34
CA ASP A 12 2.88 23.00 42.14
C ASP A 12 2.96 23.51 40.68
N ILE A 13 1.99 23.13 39.85
CA ILE A 13 2.00 23.38 38.39
C ILE A 13 0.74 24.15 38.02
N LYS A 14 0.93 25.38 37.53
CA LYS A 14 -0.11 26.10 36.78
C LYS A 14 -0.12 25.60 35.35
N ALA A 15 -1.25 25.13 34.82
CA ALA A 15 -1.29 24.59 33.45
C ALA A 15 -0.94 25.61 32.36
N SER A 16 -1.04 26.91 32.64
CA SER A 16 -0.53 27.98 31.77
C SER A 16 0.98 27.90 31.52
N GLU A 17 1.73 27.15 32.34
CA GLU A 17 3.18 26.96 32.21
C GLU A 17 3.56 25.77 31.32
N ILE A 18 2.57 25.00 30.83
CA ILE A 18 2.81 23.85 29.94
C ILE A 18 2.66 24.29 28.48
N LYS A 19 3.74 24.15 27.72
CA LYS A 19 3.78 24.43 26.28
C LYS A 19 3.59 23.14 25.48
N TYR A 20 2.60 23.12 24.58
CA TYR A 20 2.40 22.03 23.63
C TYR A 20 3.04 22.38 22.29
N VAL A 21 3.79 21.44 21.72
CA VAL A 21 4.52 21.63 20.46
C VAL A 21 4.23 20.44 19.56
N SER A 22 3.92 20.69 18.29
CA SER A 22 3.87 19.62 17.28
C SER A 22 5.26 19.03 17.05
N TYR A 23 5.32 17.80 16.56
CA TYR A 23 6.59 17.24 16.14
C TYR A 23 7.22 18.12 15.04
N GLY A 24 8.51 18.43 15.22
CA GLY A 24 9.23 19.47 14.49
C GLY A 24 10.48 18.98 13.77
N GLY A 25 10.78 17.67 13.84
CA GLY A 25 11.94 17.03 13.22
C GLY A 25 12.80 16.23 14.19
N GLU A 26 13.93 15.71 13.68
CA GLU A 26 14.78 14.74 14.37
C GLU A 26 15.31 15.19 15.75
N HIS A 27 15.43 16.49 16.00
CA HIS A 27 15.84 17.01 17.31
C HIS A 27 14.86 16.68 18.46
N HIS A 28 13.60 16.41 18.13
CA HIS A 28 12.59 15.97 19.10
C HIS A 28 12.58 14.46 19.34
N LEU A 29 13.21 13.67 18.46
CA LEU A 29 13.18 12.21 18.55
C LEU A 29 13.85 11.66 19.83
N PRO A 30 15.04 12.14 20.26
CA PRO A 30 15.63 11.71 21.53
C PRO A 30 14.75 12.01 22.75
N LEU A 31 14.01 13.13 22.72
CA LEU A 31 13.09 13.50 23.81
C LEU A 31 11.92 12.53 23.91
N ILE A 32 11.35 12.13 22.77
CA ILE A 32 10.26 11.15 22.70
C ILE A 32 10.77 9.78 23.17
N MET A 33 11.93 9.34 22.68
CA MET A 33 12.51 8.04 23.04
C MET A 33 12.80 7.96 24.54
N ASN A 34 13.50 8.95 25.11
CA ASN A 34 13.81 8.97 26.54
C ASN A 34 12.54 8.91 27.40
N LEU A 35 11.50 9.66 27.03
CA LEU A 35 10.21 9.63 27.75
C LEU A 35 9.54 8.25 27.67
N VAL A 36 9.54 7.64 26.50
CA VAL A 36 8.85 6.37 26.27
C VAL A 36 9.60 5.21 26.92
N ASP A 37 10.92 5.19 26.84
CA ASP A 37 11.78 4.17 27.44
C ASP A 37 11.74 4.22 28.99
N GLU A 38 11.44 5.40 29.59
CA GLU A 38 11.27 5.56 31.04
C GLU A 38 9.93 5.01 31.59
N GLU A 39 8.87 4.94 30.77
CA GLU A 39 7.50 4.75 31.26
C GLU A 39 6.72 3.60 30.59
N LEU A 40 7.12 3.13 29.40
CA LEU A 40 6.52 1.95 28.78
C LEU A 40 7.36 0.70 29.04
N SER A 41 6.67 -0.41 29.29
CA SER A 41 7.23 -1.72 29.65
C SER A 41 7.98 -2.41 28.50
N GLU A 42 7.83 -1.92 27.26
CA GLU A 42 8.41 -2.52 26.06
C GLU A 42 9.20 -1.47 25.26
N PRO A 43 10.51 -1.66 25.04
CA PRO A 43 11.30 -0.74 24.24
C PRO A 43 10.91 -0.86 22.77
N TYR A 44 10.52 0.25 22.16
CA TYR A 44 10.35 0.31 20.71
C TYR A 44 11.70 0.54 20.03
N SER A 45 11.91 -0.08 18.86
CA SER A 45 13.08 0.24 18.05
C SER A 45 13.04 1.72 17.61
N ILE A 46 14.21 2.36 17.47
CA ILE A 46 14.31 3.72 16.91
C ILE A 46 13.58 3.87 15.56
N PHE A 47 13.52 2.78 14.78
CA PHE A 47 12.81 2.71 13.50
C PHE A 47 11.30 2.84 13.67
N THR A 48 10.74 2.29 14.75
CA THR A 48 9.32 2.39 15.06
C THR A 48 8.94 3.84 15.33
N TYR A 49 9.69 4.56 16.17
CA TYR A 49 9.44 5.98 16.45
C TYR A 49 9.50 6.81 15.17
N ARG A 50 10.56 6.65 14.38
CA ARG A 50 10.75 7.35 13.09
C ARG A 50 9.63 7.09 12.10
N TYR A 51 9.13 5.85 12.02
CA TYR A 51 8.01 5.50 11.15
C TYR A 51 6.77 6.35 11.46
N PHE A 52 6.39 6.47 12.73
CA PHE A 52 5.21 7.25 13.11
C PHE A 52 5.40 8.75 12.92
N VAL A 53 6.47 9.33 13.46
CA VAL A 53 6.66 10.79 13.45
C VAL A 53 7.04 11.35 12.09
N TYR A 54 7.53 10.53 11.15
CA TYR A 54 7.84 10.95 9.78
C TYR A 54 6.61 10.91 8.86
N LEU A 55 5.78 9.88 8.97
CA LEU A 55 4.58 9.75 8.13
C LEU A 55 3.41 10.59 8.65
N TRP A 56 3.35 10.77 9.98
CA TRP A 56 2.30 11.56 10.62
C TRP A 56 2.86 12.57 11.64
N PRO A 57 3.80 13.45 11.23
CA PRO A 57 4.33 14.51 12.09
C PRO A 57 3.22 15.41 12.65
N GLN A 58 2.19 15.67 11.85
CA GLN A 58 1.01 16.46 12.20
C GLN A 58 0.13 15.81 13.26
N LEU A 59 0.24 14.50 13.48
CA LEU A 59 -0.51 13.79 14.50
C LEU A 59 0.25 13.62 15.81
N SER A 60 1.53 13.98 15.86
CA SER A 60 2.40 13.75 17.01
C SER A 60 2.68 15.07 17.74
N PHE A 61 2.46 15.08 19.06
CA PHE A 61 2.59 16.28 19.89
C PHE A 61 3.40 15.99 21.15
N MET A 62 4.07 17.00 21.68
CA MET A 62 4.84 16.95 22.92
C MET A 62 4.41 18.07 23.87
N ALA A 63 4.54 17.82 25.17
CA ALA A 63 4.29 18.77 26.23
C ALA A 63 5.60 19.11 26.95
N PHE A 64 5.85 20.40 27.16
CA PHE A 64 7.03 20.92 27.84
C PHE A 64 6.64 21.76 29.05
N HIS A 65 7.33 21.57 30.16
CA HIS A 65 7.24 22.43 31.35
C HIS A 65 8.64 22.89 31.74
N LYS A 66 8.85 24.22 31.80
CA LYS A 66 10.15 24.84 32.10
C LYS A 66 11.31 24.27 31.25
N GLY A 67 11.06 24.03 29.96
CA GLY A 67 12.03 23.51 29.01
C GLY A 67 12.25 21.99 29.03
N LYS A 68 11.70 21.26 30.02
CA LYS A 68 11.75 19.80 30.09
C LYS A 68 10.57 19.19 29.32
N CYS A 69 10.83 18.19 28.48
CA CYS A 69 9.76 17.39 27.86
C CYS A 69 9.13 16.49 28.93
N ILE A 70 7.82 16.63 29.15
CA ILE A 70 7.08 15.96 30.23
C ILE A 70 6.00 15.00 29.74
N GLY A 71 5.74 14.99 28.44
CA GLY A 71 4.81 14.06 27.82
C GLY A 71 4.81 14.13 26.29
N THR A 72 4.34 13.06 25.67
CA THR A 72 4.25 12.93 24.22
C THR A 72 3.09 12.03 23.83
N VAL A 73 2.50 12.32 22.66
CA VAL A 73 1.58 11.42 21.98
C VAL A 73 2.10 11.18 20.57
N VAL A 74 2.11 9.92 20.16
CA VAL A 74 2.53 9.48 18.83
C VAL A 74 1.40 8.68 18.21
N CYS A 75 1.03 9.06 17.00
CA CYS A 75 -0.19 8.64 16.35
C CYS A 75 0.06 8.29 14.88
N LYS A 76 -0.86 7.54 14.28
CA LYS A 76 -0.97 7.37 12.83
C LYS A 76 -2.41 7.47 12.37
N MET A 77 -2.61 7.65 11.08
CA MET A 77 -3.90 7.45 10.43
C MET A 77 -3.74 6.63 9.15
N GLY A 78 -4.78 5.94 8.72
CA GLY A 78 -4.75 5.20 7.47
C GLY A 78 -5.94 4.27 7.32
N GLU A 79 -6.07 3.68 6.14
CA GLU A 79 -7.09 2.65 5.91
C GLU A 79 -6.79 1.38 6.71
N HIS A 80 -7.81 0.90 7.41
CA HIS A 80 -7.78 -0.39 8.06
C HIS A 80 -9.10 -1.11 7.89
N ARG A 81 -9.07 -2.21 7.12
CA ARG A 81 -10.27 -3.06 6.87
C ARG A 81 -11.46 -2.27 6.31
N GLY A 82 -11.20 -1.34 5.40
CA GLY A 82 -12.24 -0.53 4.75
C GLY A 82 -12.73 0.66 5.57
N THR A 83 -12.10 0.97 6.71
CA THR A 83 -12.39 2.18 7.50
C THR A 83 -11.14 3.05 7.54
N PHE A 84 -11.26 4.32 7.15
CA PHE A 84 -10.18 5.28 7.33
C PHE A 84 -10.14 5.70 8.80
N ARG A 85 -9.09 5.31 9.53
CA ARG A 85 -9.06 5.45 10.99
C ARG A 85 -7.77 6.05 11.51
N GLY A 86 -7.90 6.75 12.63
CA GLY A 86 -6.81 7.13 13.51
C GLY A 86 -6.39 6.00 14.44
N TYR A 87 -5.12 6.01 14.84
CA TYR A 87 -4.57 5.07 15.80
C TYR A 87 -3.58 5.78 16.72
N ILE A 88 -3.84 5.75 18.02
CA ILE A 88 -2.93 6.27 19.05
C ILE A 88 -1.97 5.14 19.40
N ALA A 89 -0.71 5.29 19.00
CA ALA A 89 0.30 4.25 19.17
C ALA A 89 1.01 4.35 20.52
N MET A 90 1.33 5.58 20.94
CA MET A 90 2.04 5.83 22.20
C MET A 90 1.45 7.07 22.85
N LEU A 91 1.17 6.97 24.15
CA LEU A 91 0.85 8.12 24.99
C LEU A 91 1.65 7.98 26.28
N VAL A 92 2.52 8.95 26.54
CA VAL A 92 3.37 8.96 27.72
C VAL A 92 3.33 10.33 28.36
N VAL A 93 3.15 10.34 29.69
CA VAL A 93 3.24 11.54 30.54
C VAL A 93 3.94 11.11 31.82
N LEU A 94 4.92 11.88 32.28
CA LEU A 94 5.66 11.59 33.51
C LEU A 94 4.71 11.55 34.72
N LYS A 95 4.92 10.60 35.64
CA LYS A 95 4.05 10.38 36.82
C LYS A 95 3.69 11.65 37.61
N PRO A 96 4.63 12.58 37.93
CA PRO A 96 4.31 13.79 38.69
C PRO A 96 3.36 14.77 37.98
N TYR A 97 3.10 14.56 36.69
CA TYR A 97 2.22 15.38 35.84
C TYR A 97 0.88 14.69 35.54
N ARG A 98 0.69 13.43 35.95
CA ARG A 98 -0.57 12.69 35.80
C ARG A 98 -1.59 13.16 36.84
N GLY A 99 -2.87 13.19 36.48
CA GLY A 99 -3.95 13.43 37.45
C GLY A 99 -4.05 14.84 38.03
N LYS A 100 -3.15 15.76 37.68
CA LYS A 100 -3.22 17.20 38.01
C LYS A 100 -4.22 17.94 37.12
N GLY A 101 -5.43 17.37 37.03
CA GLY A 101 -6.43 17.69 36.03
C GLY A 101 -6.62 19.18 35.79
N ILE A 102 -6.73 19.55 34.52
CA ILE A 102 -7.62 20.64 34.13
C ILE A 102 -8.64 20.04 33.17
N ALA A 103 -9.69 19.49 33.77
CA ALA A 103 -10.92 19.10 33.09
C ALA A 103 -12.06 19.59 33.99
N TYR A 104 -12.89 20.50 33.47
CA TYR A 104 -14.23 20.73 34.01
C TYR A 104 -15.22 19.87 33.22
N ILE A 105 -16.20 19.33 33.93
CA ILE A 105 -17.38 18.66 33.36
C ILE A 105 -18.40 19.73 33.02
N LEU A 106 -18.94 19.73 31.81
CA LEU A 106 -20.28 20.25 31.51
C LEU A 106 -20.97 19.34 30.46
N PRO A 107 -22.31 19.28 30.46
CA PRO A 107 -23.06 18.10 30.05
C PRO A 107 -23.16 17.97 28.53
N PHE A 108 -23.44 16.74 28.10
CA PHE A 108 -23.91 16.42 26.75
C PHE A 108 -25.04 17.37 26.34
N PRO A 109 -25.05 17.91 25.10
CA PRO A 109 -26.27 18.45 24.55
C PRO A 109 -27.19 17.29 24.14
N ASP A 110 -28.45 17.45 24.52
CA ASP A 110 -29.62 16.74 24.03
C ASP A 110 -29.62 16.69 22.48
N PRO A 111 -29.89 15.52 21.87
CA PRO A 111 -29.91 15.35 20.40
C PRO A 111 -31.05 16.10 19.67
N THR A 112 -31.82 16.96 20.33
CA THR A 112 -32.96 17.69 19.72
C THR A 112 -32.70 19.14 19.33
N CYS A 113 -31.57 19.77 19.68
CA CYS A 113 -31.30 21.17 19.33
C CYS A 113 -30.38 21.29 18.11
N GLY A 114 -30.97 21.56 16.95
CA GLY A 114 -30.25 22.09 15.79
C GLY A 114 -29.85 23.55 16.02
N ILE A 115 -28.57 23.86 15.87
CA ILE A 115 -27.95 25.07 15.32
C ILE A 115 -26.43 25.01 15.62
N TYR A 116 -25.64 25.33 14.60
CA TYR A 116 -24.18 25.41 14.60
C TYR A 116 -23.64 26.44 15.60
N SER A 117 -23.10 25.98 16.74
CA SER A 117 -22.09 26.64 17.60
C SER A 117 -21.88 25.69 18.78
N TRP A 118 -20.72 25.10 19.08
CA TRP A 118 -19.65 25.64 19.93
C TRP A 118 -18.54 24.55 19.99
N TYR A 119 -17.56 24.57 19.07
CA TYR A 119 -16.40 23.67 19.12
C TYR A 119 -15.21 24.40 19.72
N LEU A 120 -15.03 24.32 21.05
CA LEU A 120 -13.74 24.43 21.76
C LEU A 120 -14.05 24.56 23.26
N VAL A 121 -13.94 23.46 24.01
CA VAL A 121 -13.87 23.51 25.48
C VAL A 121 -12.55 22.88 25.90
N VAL A 122 -11.78 23.70 26.62
CA VAL A 122 -10.38 23.56 27.02
C VAL A 122 -10.15 22.31 27.88
N ILE A 123 -9.15 21.48 27.55
CA ILE A 123 -8.77 20.32 28.37
C ILE A 123 -7.24 20.24 28.51
N GLY A 124 -6.72 20.02 29.72
CA GLY A 124 -5.29 20.11 30.04
C GLY A 124 -4.43 18.86 29.75
N GLY A 125 -3.11 19.08 29.67
CA GLY A 125 -2.02 18.13 29.85
C GLY A 125 -2.00 16.90 28.95
N ALA A 126 -2.30 15.74 29.53
CA ALA A 126 -2.40 14.47 28.83
C ALA A 126 -3.62 14.41 27.90
N THR A 127 -4.71 15.06 28.32
CA THR A 127 -5.93 15.14 27.52
C THR A 127 -5.72 16.06 26.32
N GLU A 128 -4.95 17.13 26.47
CA GLU A 128 -4.64 18.05 25.38
C GLU A 128 -3.81 17.40 24.28
N LEU A 129 -2.79 16.60 24.64
CA LEU A 129 -1.98 15.86 23.66
C LEU A 129 -2.87 14.96 22.80
N VAL A 130 -3.65 14.08 23.44
CA VAL A 130 -4.55 13.15 22.75
C VAL A 130 -5.63 13.88 21.95
N THR A 131 -6.24 14.92 22.53
CA THR A 131 -7.31 15.68 21.88
C THR A 131 -6.81 16.43 20.65
N ARG A 132 -5.58 16.96 20.67
CA ARG A 132 -4.95 17.57 19.48
C ARG A 132 -4.78 16.54 18.36
N SER A 133 -4.26 15.36 18.66
CA SER A 133 -4.16 14.28 17.67
C SER A 133 -5.53 13.85 17.14
N ILE A 134 -6.52 13.67 18.02
CA ILE A 134 -7.89 13.28 17.64
C ILE A 134 -8.54 14.35 16.76
N LYS A 135 -8.35 15.64 17.09
CA LYS A 135 -8.87 16.75 16.29
C LYS A 135 -8.30 16.71 14.87
N VAL A 136 -6.97 16.57 14.73
CA VAL A 136 -6.34 16.46 13.41
C VAL A 136 -6.82 15.20 12.67
N MET A 137 -7.01 14.06 13.36
CA MET A 137 -7.57 12.85 12.75
C MET A 137 -9.00 13.05 12.23
N MET A 138 -9.85 13.73 13.03
CA MET A 138 -11.23 14.05 12.67
C MET A 138 -11.28 15.00 11.47
N GLU A 139 -10.49 16.07 11.49
CA GLU A 139 -10.35 17.04 10.38
C GLU A 139 -9.79 16.38 9.11
N SER A 140 -8.96 15.34 9.28
CA SER A 140 -8.43 14.52 8.18
C SER A 140 -9.43 13.48 7.65
N GLY A 141 -10.66 13.45 8.16
CA GLY A 141 -11.73 12.56 7.67
C GLY A 141 -11.69 11.14 8.22
N CYS A 142 -11.00 10.88 9.35
CA CYS A 142 -11.11 9.58 10.01
C CYS A 142 -12.55 9.34 10.46
N GLU A 143 -13.02 8.08 10.38
CA GLU A 143 -14.32 7.64 10.88
C GLU A 143 -14.24 7.18 12.35
N GLU A 144 -13.08 6.68 12.77
CA GLU A 144 -12.83 6.22 14.13
C GLU A 144 -11.38 6.46 14.58
N VAL A 145 -11.15 6.44 15.89
CA VAL A 145 -9.81 6.37 16.50
C VAL A 145 -9.74 5.11 17.36
N THR A 146 -8.67 4.33 17.20
CA THR A 146 -8.44 3.09 17.96
C THR A 146 -7.15 3.14 18.77
N LEU A 147 -7.13 2.46 19.92
CA LEU A 147 -5.90 2.19 20.69
C LEU A 147 -6.03 0.91 21.53
N GLU A 148 -4.92 0.42 22.05
CA GLU A 148 -4.86 -0.67 23.01
C GLU A 148 -4.33 -0.18 24.37
N ALA A 149 -4.96 -0.62 25.45
CA ALA A 149 -4.54 -0.33 26.82
C ALA A 149 -4.53 -1.62 27.65
N GLU A 150 -3.48 -1.83 28.47
CA GLU A 150 -3.43 -2.95 29.41
C GLU A 150 -4.67 -2.97 30.32
N VAL A 151 -5.24 -4.15 30.56
CA VAL A 151 -6.42 -4.30 31.43
C VAL A 151 -6.17 -3.87 32.88
N THR A 152 -4.90 -3.93 33.31
CA THR A 152 -4.41 -3.55 34.63
C THR A 152 -4.19 -2.04 34.77
N ASN A 153 -4.07 -1.30 33.65
CA ASN A 153 -3.81 0.14 33.64
C ASN A 153 -5.11 0.94 33.87
N LYS A 154 -5.57 0.95 35.12
CA LYS A 154 -6.81 1.65 35.54
C LYS A 154 -6.80 3.14 35.18
N GLY A 155 -5.63 3.79 35.25
CA GLY A 155 -5.48 5.21 34.90
C GLY A 155 -5.75 5.50 33.43
N ALA A 156 -5.15 4.74 32.53
CA ALA A 156 -5.39 4.85 31.09
C ALA A 156 -6.84 4.53 30.73
N LEU A 157 -7.41 3.45 31.29
CA LEU A 157 -8.80 3.08 31.04
C LEU A 157 -9.78 4.17 31.50
N ALA A 158 -9.53 4.81 32.64
CA ALA A 158 -10.34 5.92 33.12
C ALA A 158 -10.18 7.18 32.25
N LEU A 159 -8.96 7.48 31.79
CA LEU A 159 -8.69 8.59 30.87
C LEU A 159 -9.45 8.43 29.56
N TYR A 160 -9.29 7.28 28.89
CA TYR A 160 -9.93 7.05 27.59
C TYR A 160 -11.45 6.92 27.72
N GLY A 161 -11.96 6.34 28.81
CA GLY A 161 -13.39 6.34 29.10
C GLY A 161 -13.99 7.76 29.20
N ARG A 162 -13.29 8.69 29.87
CA ARG A 162 -13.70 10.10 29.92
C ARG A 162 -13.65 10.81 28.56
N LEU A 163 -12.77 10.37 27.67
CA LEU A 163 -12.66 10.85 26.28
C LEU A 163 -13.71 10.23 25.34
N GLY A 164 -14.63 9.41 25.85
CA GLY A 164 -15.69 8.78 25.05
C GLY A 164 -15.29 7.49 24.34
N PHE A 165 -14.11 6.92 24.65
CA PHE A 165 -13.72 5.64 24.06
C PHE A 165 -14.52 4.48 24.68
N ILE A 166 -15.08 3.64 23.81
CA ILE A 166 -15.77 2.41 24.18
C ILE A 166 -14.83 1.20 24.11
N ARG A 167 -15.05 0.21 24.99
CA ARG A 167 -14.31 -1.07 24.95
C ARG A 167 -14.86 -1.95 23.84
N ALA A 168 -14.14 -2.03 22.72
CA ALA A 168 -14.58 -2.78 21.54
C ALA A 168 -14.24 -4.27 21.62
N LYS A 169 -13.06 -4.63 22.14
CA LYS A 169 -12.61 -6.03 22.21
C LYS A 169 -11.57 -6.22 23.32
N ARG A 170 -11.58 -7.38 23.98
CA ARG A 170 -10.46 -7.85 24.82
C ARG A 170 -9.49 -8.69 24.00
N LEU A 171 -8.20 -8.41 24.13
CA LEU A 171 -7.10 -9.11 23.48
C LEU A 171 -6.34 -9.90 24.56
N PHE A 172 -6.29 -11.22 24.42
CA PHE A 172 -5.66 -12.09 25.41
C PHE A 172 -4.16 -12.17 25.19
N ARG A 173 -3.35 -12.01 26.27
CA ARG A 173 -1.88 -12.04 26.22
C ARG A 173 -1.29 -11.16 25.11
N TYR A 174 -1.76 -9.92 25.06
CA TYR A 174 -1.43 -9.00 23.95
C TYR A 174 -0.04 -8.39 24.11
N TYR A 175 0.35 -8.06 25.33
CA TYR A 175 1.66 -7.51 25.66
C TYR A 175 2.67 -8.64 25.91
N LEU A 176 3.96 -8.38 25.70
CA LEU A 176 5.08 -9.31 25.89
C LEU A 176 5.19 -9.81 27.34
N ASN A 177 4.72 -9.01 28.30
CA ASN A 177 4.58 -9.39 29.71
C ASN A 177 3.43 -10.39 29.96
N GLY A 178 2.69 -10.80 28.92
CA GLY A 178 1.57 -11.73 28.99
C GLY A 178 0.25 -11.11 29.47
N VAL A 179 0.20 -9.80 29.72
CA VAL A 179 -0.99 -9.09 30.18
C VAL A 179 -1.98 -8.87 29.02
N ASP A 180 -3.26 -8.99 29.32
CA ASP A 180 -4.33 -8.72 28.37
C ASP A 180 -4.44 -7.22 28.05
N ALA A 181 -5.01 -6.89 26.90
CA ALA A 181 -5.35 -5.52 26.53
C ALA A 181 -6.85 -5.36 26.24
N PHE A 182 -7.39 -4.17 26.50
CA PHE A 182 -8.62 -3.73 25.87
C PHE A 182 -8.29 -2.91 24.63
N ARG A 183 -8.89 -3.29 23.49
CA ARG A 183 -9.01 -2.42 22.32
C ARG A 183 -10.13 -1.43 22.57
N LEU A 184 -9.79 -0.15 22.57
CA LEU A 184 -10.69 0.95 22.75
C LEU A 184 -10.96 1.64 21.40
N LYS A 185 -12.19 2.13 21.20
CA LYS A 185 -12.59 2.87 19.99
C LYS A 185 -13.33 4.16 20.36
N LEU A 186 -13.01 5.25 19.67
CA LEU A 186 -13.80 6.47 19.62
C LEU A 186 -14.39 6.58 18.21
N LEU A 187 -15.71 6.70 18.09
CA LEU A 187 -16.40 6.85 16.82
C LEU A 187 -16.69 8.33 16.58
N PHE A 188 -16.41 8.82 15.37
CA PHE A 188 -16.78 10.18 15.00
C PHE A 188 -18.20 10.21 14.42
N PRO A 189 -18.98 11.27 14.70
CA PRO A 189 -20.28 11.46 14.06
C PRO A 189 -20.10 11.58 12.54
N ARG A 190 -20.92 10.87 11.76
CA ARG A 190 -20.96 11.08 10.31
C ARG A 190 -21.61 12.42 10.03
N VAL A 191 -20.88 13.31 9.34
CA VAL A 191 -21.51 14.48 8.72
C VAL A 191 -22.33 13.95 7.54
N GLU A 192 -23.65 13.90 7.68
CA GLU A 192 -24.51 13.77 6.51
C GLU A 192 -24.29 15.02 5.64
N PRO A 193 -24.03 14.88 4.33
CA PRO A 193 -23.98 16.05 3.47
C PRO A 193 -25.36 16.70 3.47
N GLN A 194 -25.46 17.87 4.07
CA GLN A 194 -26.63 18.74 3.95
C GLN A 194 -26.89 18.99 2.44
N PRO A 195 -28.14 18.92 1.98
CA PRO A 195 -28.47 19.28 0.61
C PRO A 195 -28.05 20.73 0.37
N PHE A 196 -27.28 20.94 -0.69
CA PHE A 196 -26.82 22.26 -1.09
C PHE A 196 -28.04 23.07 -1.56
N ASN A 197 -28.60 23.92 -0.70
CA ASN A 197 -29.54 24.95 -1.13
C ASN A 197 -28.74 25.98 -1.93
N SER A 198 -28.93 25.97 -3.25
CA SER A 198 -28.46 27.02 -4.14
C SER A 198 -29.16 28.34 -3.81
N MET A 199 -28.52 29.18 -3.01
CA MET A 199 -28.76 30.63 -3.03
C MET A 199 -27.88 31.23 -4.13
N ALA A 200 -28.45 31.41 -5.31
CA ALA A 200 -28.03 32.38 -6.33
C ALA A 200 -29.13 32.44 -7.40
N ASP A 201 -30.10 33.33 -7.19
CA ASP A 201 -30.62 34.27 -8.20
C ASP A 201 -31.89 34.91 -7.65
N ALA A 202 -31.72 36.02 -6.94
CA ALA A 202 -32.76 37.03 -6.86
C ALA A 202 -32.71 37.77 -8.20
N GLY A 203 -33.59 37.35 -9.12
CA GLY A 203 -33.83 38.03 -10.38
C GLY A 203 -34.39 39.43 -10.15
N ASP A 204 -33.80 40.37 -10.87
CA ASP A 204 -34.36 41.66 -11.22
C ASP A 204 -35.48 41.40 -12.24
N GLU A 205 -36.74 41.48 -11.80
CA GLU A 205 -37.90 41.48 -12.68
C GLU A 205 -38.31 42.93 -12.97
N SER A 206 -38.21 43.32 -14.23
CA SER A 206 -39.10 44.32 -14.80
C SER A 206 -39.54 43.92 -16.21
N LEU A 207 -40.84 44.11 -16.43
CA LEU A 207 -41.58 44.21 -17.69
C LEU A 207 -42.27 42.95 -18.23
N GLU A 208 -43.55 42.91 -17.85
CA GLU A 208 -44.74 42.35 -18.51
C GLU A 208 -44.67 42.22 -20.06
N TYR A 209 -45.21 41.12 -20.60
CA TYR A 209 -46.41 41.16 -21.46
C TYR A 209 -47.01 39.76 -21.72
N ASN A 210 -48.34 39.72 -21.80
CA ASN A 210 -49.23 38.57 -22.00
C ASN A 210 -49.17 37.96 -23.41
N GLU A 211 -49.50 36.65 -23.52
CA GLU A 211 -50.57 36.06 -24.38
C GLU A 211 -50.38 34.52 -24.45
N HIS A 212 -51.26 33.73 -23.82
CA HIS A 212 -52.46 33.08 -24.40
C HIS A 212 -52.21 31.92 -25.39
N ILE A 213 -52.63 30.71 -24.96
CA ILE A 213 -53.50 29.74 -25.67
C ILE A 213 -52.93 28.38 -26.17
N HIS A 214 -53.63 27.34 -25.67
CA HIS A 214 -53.97 25.99 -26.17
C HIS A 214 -53.07 24.74 -25.97
N CYS A 215 -53.71 23.75 -25.34
CA CYS A 215 -53.38 22.33 -25.21
C CYS A 215 -53.58 21.56 -26.53
N GLY A 216 -52.85 20.44 -26.69
CA GLY A 216 -53.22 19.38 -27.63
C GLY A 216 -52.22 18.22 -27.72
N GLU A 217 -52.61 17.07 -27.15
CA GLU A 217 -52.41 15.68 -27.65
C GLU A 217 -51.00 15.03 -27.70
N ASN A 218 -50.97 13.73 -27.33
CA ASN A 218 -49.85 12.77 -27.33
C ASN A 218 -50.05 11.74 -28.48
N PRO A 219 -49.09 10.85 -28.83
CA PRO A 219 -47.78 10.97 -29.51
C PRO A 219 -47.83 10.15 -30.87
N PRO A 220 -46.77 9.78 -31.66
CA PRO A 220 -45.55 9.05 -31.25
C PRO A 220 -44.25 9.33 -32.09
N CYS A 221 -43.13 8.72 -31.67
CA CYS A 221 -41.94 8.39 -32.48
C CYS A 221 -41.15 9.53 -33.18
N CYS A 222 -39.89 9.74 -32.78
CA CYS A 222 -38.71 9.51 -33.62
C CYS A 222 -37.44 10.10 -32.97
N GLN A 223 -36.36 9.34 -33.14
CA GLN A 223 -34.97 9.68 -32.87
C GLN A 223 -34.63 11.10 -33.32
N HIS A 224 -33.80 11.82 -32.56
CA HIS A 224 -32.67 12.61 -33.09
C HIS A 224 -31.69 12.91 -31.95
N ASN A 225 -30.47 12.40 -32.08
CA ASN A 225 -29.30 12.77 -31.30
C ASN A 225 -28.98 14.25 -31.57
N ILE A 226 -28.91 15.07 -30.52
CA ILE A 226 -28.23 16.36 -30.58
C ILE A 226 -26.75 16.09 -30.32
N VAL A 227 -25.95 16.07 -31.38
CA VAL A 227 -24.48 16.13 -31.30
C VAL A 227 -24.07 17.59 -31.43
N THR A 228 -23.60 18.18 -30.35
CA THR A 228 -23.06 19.53 -30.33
C THR A 228 -21.66 19.52 -30.97
N TRP A 229 -21.55 20.08 -32.18
CA TRP A 229 -20.26 20.26 -32.88
C TRP A 229 -19.50 21.44 -32.26
N TYR A 230 -18.35 21.20 -31.65
CA TYR A 230 -17.36 22.26 -31.40
C TYR A 230 -16.47 22.39 -32.64
N MET A 231 -16.62 23.50 -33.38
CA MET A 231 -15.69 23.90 -34.44
C MET A 231 -14.46 24.58 -33.84
N LEU A 232 -13.28 24.03 -34.12
CA LEU A 232 -12.01 24.78 -34.09
C LEU A 232 -11.47 24.84 -35.52
N SER A 233 -11.53 26.03 -36.11
CA SER A 233 -10.99 26.30 -37.44
C SER A 233 -9.51 26.69 -37.34
N VAL A 234 -8.60 25.81 -37.73
CA VAL A 234 -7.28 26.23 -38.22
C VAL A 234 -6.88 25.33 -39.40
N GLY A 235 -7.02 25.87 -40.61
CA GLY A 235 -6.22 25.53 -41.80
C GLY A 235 -6.17 24.07 -42.29
N GLY A 236 -7.06 23.73 -43.23
CA GLY A 236 -6.72 22.93 -44.42
C GLY A 236 -6.66 21.40 -44.28
N GLY A 237 -7.76 20.73 -44.63
CA GLY A 237 -7.80 19.30 -44.96
C GLY A 237 -8.73 18.47 -44.05
N MET A 238 -9.98 18.27 -44.48
CA MET A 238 -10.93 17.35 -43.83
C MET A 238 -10.55 15.90 -44.18
N TYR A 239 -10.14 15.13 -43.18
CA TYR A 239 -10.30 13.68 -43.17
C TYR A 239 -11.34 13.33 -42.10
N PRO A 240 -12.32 12.46 -42.38
CA PRO A 240 -13.20 11.96 -41.33
C PRO A 240 -12.34 11.19 -40.32
N VAL A 241 -12.28 11.70 -39.09
CA VAL A 241 -11.83 10.91 -37.95
C VAL A 241 -13.09 10.20 -37.47
N ASP A 242 -13.23 8.92 -37.83
CA ASP A 242 -14.29 8.08 -37.29
C ASP A 242 -14.12 8.02 -35.76
N LEU A 243 -14.95 8.76 -35.03
CA LEU A 243 -15.12 8.55 -33.61
C LEU A 243 -15.84 7.21 -33.45
N VAL A 244 -15.07 6.16 -33.17
CA VAL A 244 -15.61 4.85 -32.80
C VAL A 244 -16.46 5.05 -31.54
N GLU A 245 -17.78 4.97 -31.67
CA GLU A 245 -18.65 4.76 -30.52
C GLU A 245 -18.24 3.42 -29.90
N GLU A 246 -17.47 3.44 -28.80
CA GLU A 246 -17.11 2.23 -28.09
C GLU A 246 -18.38 1.59 -27.54
N SER A 247 -18.78 0.46 -28.15
CA SER A 247 -19.96 -0.29 -27.76
C SER A 247 -19.89 -0.65 -26.28
N LYS A 248 -20.92 -0.29 -25.51
CA LYS A 248 -21.02 -0.60 -24.08
C LYS A 248 -20.87 -2.12 -23.83
N MET A 249 -19.80 -2.51 -23.16
CA MET A 249 -19.50 -3.91 -22.84
C MET A 249 -20.20 -4.39 -21.56
N ILE A 250 -20.39 -5.71 -21.45
CA ILE A 250 -20.78 -6.40 -20.23
C ILE A 250 -19.60 -7.28 -19.82
N VAL A 251 -18.85 -6.89 -18.78
CA VAL A 251 -17.59 -7.54 -18.42
C VAL A 251 -17.72 -8.28 -17.09
N SER A 252 -17.50 -9.59 -17.12
CA SER A 252 -17.43 -10.44 -15.93
C SER A 252 -16.00 -10.55 -15.43
N VAL A 253 -15.73 -10.19 -14.17
CA VAL A 253 -14.37 -10.10 -13.62
C VAL A 253 -14.21 -11.01 -12.39
N THR A 254 -13.36 -12.04 -12.48
CA THR A 254 -12.88 -12.77 -11.29
C THR A 254 -11.68 -12.05 -10.68
N GLY A 255 -11.48 -12.17 -9.37
CA GLY A 255 -10.38 -11.49 -8.70
C GLY A 255 -10.52 -9.96 -8.67
N ALA A 256 -11.73 -9.45 -8.91
CA ALA A 256 -12.04 -8.02 -8.97
C ALA A 256 -11.72 -7.26 -7.67
N THR A 257 -11.77 -7.94 -6.51
CA THR A 257 -11.44 -7.34 -5.21
C THR A 257 -9.92 -7.24 -4.96
N GLY A 258 -9.10 -7.82 -5.83
CA GLY A 258 -7.65 -7.79 -5.74
C GLY A 258 -7.03 -6.48 -6.23
N PHE A 259 -5.70 -6.39 -6.15
CA PHE A 259 -4.95 -5.17 -6.48
C PHE A 259 -5.17 -4.69 -7.92
N VAL A 260 -4.98 -5.57 -8.92
CA VAL A 260 -5.22 -5.25 -10.33
C VAL A 260 -6.73 -5.15 -10.62
N GLY A 261 -7.51 -6.08 -10.07
CA GLY A 261 -8.96 -6.15 -10.31
C GLY A 261 -9.71 -4.89 -9.89
N LYS A 262 -9.36 -4.29 -8.75
CA LYS A 262 -10.02 -3.07 -8.25
C LYS A 262 -9.83 -1.93 -9.23
N ARG A 263 -8.60 -1.72 -9.70
CA ARG A 263 -8.27 -0.67 -10.66
C ARG A 263 -8.92 -0.90 -12.02
N LEU A 264 -8.99 -2.15 -12.49
CA LEU A 264 -9.71 -2.51 -13.71
C LEU A 264 -11.20 -2.20 -13.60
N VAL A 265 -11.87 -2.58 -12.50
CA VAL A 265 -13.29 -2.26 -12.29
C VAL A 265 -13.53 -0.76 -12.28
N GLN A 266 -12.68 0.02 -11.60
CA GLN A 266 -12.76 1.48 -11.61
C GLN A 266 -12.64 2.06 -13.02
N ARG A 267 -11.72 1.53 -13.84
CA ARG A 267 -11.56 1.97 -15.24
C ARG A 267 -12.78 1.63 -16.08
N LEU A 268 -13.25 0.38 -16.04
CA LEU A 268 -14.44 -0.07 -16.76
C LEU A 268 -15.70 0.73 -16.35
N HIS A 269 -15.80 1.10 -15.08
CA HIS A 269 -16.93 1.87 -14.55
C HIS A 269 -16.88 3.33 -15.02
N ALA A 270 -15.70 3.93 -15.04
CA ALA A 270 -15.50 5.28 -15.58
C ALA A 270 -15.91 5.37 -17.06
N ASP A 271 -15.69 4.30 -17.82
CA ASP A 271 -16.07 4.20 -19.24
C ASP A 271 -17.51 3.65 -19.42
N ASN A 272 -18.34 3.64 -18.35
CA ASN A 272 -19.77 3.32 -18.34
C ASN A 272 -20.12 1.90 -18.87
N HIS A 273 -19.22 0.92 -18.69
CA HIS A 273 -19.51 -0.48 -18.99
C HIS A 273 -20.33 -1.14 -17.88
N GLN A 274 -21.06 -2.21 -18.20
CA GLN A 274 -21.73 -3.02 -17.19
C GLN A 274 -20.73 -4.03 -16.61
N ILE A 275 -20.57 -4.03 -15.29
CA ILE A 275 -19.57 -4.87 -14.62
C ILE A 275 -20.24 -5.92 -13.75
N ARG A 276 -19.78 -7.16 -13.87
CA ARG A 276 -20.22 -8.30 -13.06
C ARG A 276 -19.03 -8.84 -12.27
N VAL A 277 -18.99 -8.55 -10.97
CA VAL A 277 -17.94 -8.98 -10.05
C VAL A 277 -18.19 -10.42 -9.59
N LEU A 278 -17.30 -11.32 -10.01
CA LEU A 278 -17.29 -12.73 -9.60
C LEU A 278 -16.38 -12.88 -8.38
N THR A 279 -16.98 -13.11 -7.21
CA THR A 279 -16.28 -13.09 -5.91
C THR A 279 -16.49 -14.37 -5.11
N ARG A 280 -15.65 -14.57 -4.09
CA ARG A 280 -15.80 -15.60 -3.05
C ARG A 280 -16.50 -15.07 -1.79
N SER A 281 -16.65 -13.75 -1.68
CA SER A 281 -17.27 -13.06 -0.55
C SER A 281 -17.98 -11.82 -1.06
N ARG A 282 -19.31 -11.87 -1.03
CA ARG A 282 -20.19 -10.77 -1.39
C ARG A 282 -19.97 -9.57 -0.48
N SER A 283 -19.86 -9.79 0.84
CA SER A 283 -19.63 -8.72 1.82
C SER A 283 -18.33 -7.95 1.55
N THR A 284 -17.23 -8.64 1.23
CA THR A 284 -15.97 -7.99 0.87
C THR A 284 -16.10 -7.20 -0.42
N ALA A 285 -16.77 -7.74 -1.43
CA ALA A 285 -16.99 -7.05 -2.70
C ALA A 285 -17.88 -5.81 -2.54
N GLN A 286 -18.95 -5.87 -1.74
CA GLN A 286 -19.83 -4.74 -1.44
C GLN A 286 -19.12 -3.62 -0.67
N SER A 287 -18.19 -3.98 0.22
CA SER A 287 -17.37 -2.99 0.93
C SER A 287 -16.38 -2.28 0.01
N ILE A 288 -15.87 -2.96 -1.02
CA ILE A 288 -14.92 -2.39 -1.98
C ILE A 288 -15.64 -1.60 -3.09
N PHE A 289 -16.81 -2.07 -3.50
CA PHE A 289 -17.66 -1.50 -4.54
C PHE A 289 -19.03 -1.14 -3.97
N PRO A 290 -19.14 -0.12 -3.10
CA PRO A 290 -20.42 0.29 -2.55
C PRO A 290 -21.33 0.84 -3.65
N VAL A 291 -22.62 0.48 -3.61
CA VAL A 291 -23.63 0.84 -4.64
C VAL A 291 -23.70 2.35 -4.89
N LYS A 292 -23.42 3.16 -3.87
CA LYS A 292 -23.40 4.62 -3.97
C LYS A 292 -22.32 5.14 -4.93
N GLU A 293 -21.14 4.53 -4.93
CA GLU A 293 -20.00 4.95 -5.75
C GLU A 293 -19.94 4.16 -7.06
N PHE A 294 -20.41 2.91 -7.03
CA PHE A 294 -20.40 1.98 -8.15
C PHE A 294 -21.82 1.48 -8.49
N PRO A 295 -22.73 2.37 -8.92
CA PRO A 295 -24.08 1.98 -9.27
C PRO A 295 -24.07 1.00 -10.46
N GLY A 296 -24.94 -0.01 -10.40
CA GLY A 296 -25.10 -0.98 -11.49
C GLY A 296 -24.09 -2.13 -11.52
N ILE A 297 -23.10 -2.17 -10.62
CA ILE A 297 -22.23 -3.35 -10.50
C ILE A 297 -23.03 -4.52 -9.92
N VAL A 298 -23.02 -5.65 -10.64
CA VAL A 298 -23.59 -6.92 -10.17
C VAL A 298 -22.53 -7.70 -9.41
N ILE A 299 -22.81 -8.13 -8.19
CA ILE A 299 -21.89 -8.94 -7.37
C ILE A 299 -22.45 -10.36 -7.25
N ALA A 300 -21.67 -11.35 -7.66
CA ALA A 300 -22.06 -12.75 -7.71
C ALA A 300 -21.04 -13.66 -7.01
N GLU A 301 -21.55 -14.54 -6.14
CA GLU A 301 -20.77 -15.62 -5.56
C GLU A 301 -20.78 -16.87 -6.46
N GLU A 302 -19.94 -17.86 -6.16
CA GLU A 302 -19.70 -19.02 -7.04
C GLU A 302 -20.98 -19.68 -7.61
N PRO A 303 -22.07 -19.90 -6.84
CA PRO A 303 -23.31 -20.45 -7.39
C PRO A 303 -23.97 -19.61 -8.49
N GLU A 304 -23.73 -18.30 -8.47
CA GLU A 304 -24.34 -17.31 -9.37
C GLU A 304 -23.45 -17.00 -10.59
N TRP A 305 -22.20 -17.50 -10.61
CA TRP A 305 -21.22 -17.17 -11.66
C TRP A 305 -21.72 -17.53 -13.05
N ARG A 306 -22.47 -18.64 -13.19
CA ARG A 306 -23.05 -19.06 -14.47
C ARG A 306 -23.87 -17.93 -15.10
N ASN A 307 -24.80 -17.36 -14.34
CA ASN A 307 -25.72 -16.32 -14.80
C ASN A 307 -25.01 -15.01 -15.12
N CYS A 308 -23.83 -14.78 -14.52
CA CYS A 308 -23.02 -13.60 -14.80
C CYS A 308 -22.09 -13.79 -16.00
N ILE A 309 -21.56 -14.98 -16.21
CA ILE A 309 -20.73 -15.30 -17.38
C ILE A 309 -21.61 -15.39 -18.62
N GLU A 310 -22.75 -16.06 -18.54
CA GLU A 310 -23.73 -16.12 -19.61
C GLU A 310 -24.29 -14.71 -19.90
N GLY A 311 -24.28 -14.32 -21.17
CA GLY A 311 -24.69 -12.99 -21.64
C GLY A 311 -23.68 -11.87 -21.34
N SER A 312 -22.46 -12.18 -20.87
CA SER A 312 -21.37 -11.19 -20.83
C SER A 312 -20.70 -11.10 -22.20
N THR A 313 -20.23 -9.91 -22.59
CA THR A 313 -19.46 -9.73 -23.82
C THR A 313 -18.04 -10.31 -23.66
N ALA A 314 -17.47 -10.15 -22.46
CA ALA A 314 -16.13 -10.60 -22.13
C ALA A 314 -16.00 -11.07 -20.68
N VAL A 315 -15.05 -11.97 -20.46
CA VAL A 315 -14.65 -12.44 -19.11
C VAL A 315 -13.18 -12.11 -18.87
N VAL A 316 -12.86 -11.50 -17.73
CA VAL A 316 -11.49 -11.28 -17.26
C VAL A 316 -11.24 -12.14 -16.02
N ASN A 317 -10.25 -13.02 -16.12
CA ASN A 317 -9.85 -13.91 -15.04
C ASN A 317 -8.55 -13.40 -14.38
N LEU A 318 -8.68 -12.71 -13.24
CA LEU A 318 -7.55 -12.24 -12.41
C LEU A 318 -7.42 -12.99 -11.08
N ALA A 319 -8.27 -14.00 -10.86
CA ALA A 319 -8.29 -14.73 -9.59
C ALA A 319 -7.03 -15.59 -9.40
N GLY A 320 -6.42 -15.46 -8.22
CA GLY A 320 -5.33 -16.31 -7.78
C GLY A 320 -4.88 -15.94 -6.37
N THR A 321 -4.42 -16.93 -5.60
CA THR A 321 -3.83 -16.68 -4.28
C THR A 321 -2.48 -15.96 -4.45
N PRO A 322 -2.21 -14.88 -3.68
CA PRO A 322 -0.90 -14.22 -3.71
C PRO A 322 0.23 -15.19 -3.40
N ILE A 323 1.33 -15.11 -4.16
CA ILE A 323 2.51 -15.98 -3.99
C ILE A 323 3.47 -15.50 -2.88
N SER A 324 3.17 -14.36 -2.26
CA SER A 324 4.04 -13.69 -1.28
C SER A 324 3.93 -14.24 0.16
N THR A 325 3.52 -15.48 0.32
CA THR A 325 3.46 -16.18 1.62
C THR A 325 4.73 -17.00 1.82
N ARG A 326 4.99 -17.48 3.05
CA ARG A 326 6.05 -18.45 3.29
C ARG A 326 5.69 -19.76 2.60
N TRP A 327 6.54 -20.34 1.76
CA TRP A 327 6.20 -21.56 1.02
C TRP A 327 6.48 -22.84 1.81
N SER A 328 5.48 -23.72 1.85
CA SER A 328 5.57 -25.13 2.23
C SER A 328 5.08 -26.00 1.06
N SER A 329 5.25 -27.32 1.16
CA SER A 329 4.74 -28.30 0.19
C SER A 329 3.23 -28.16 -0.04
N GLU A 330 2.47 -27.89 1.01
CA GLU A 330 1.02 -27.68 0.99
C GLU A 330 0.68 -26.36 0.29
N ILE A 331 1.39 -25.27 0.63
CA ILE A 331 1.17 -23.95 0.03
C ILE A 331 1.50 -23.96 -1.47
N LYS A 332 2.52 -24.72 -1.90
CA LYS A 332 2.79 -24.96 -3.33
C LYS A 332 1.61 -25.65 -4.00
N LYS A 333 1.05 -26.70 -3.42
CA LYS A 333 -0.16 -27.34 -3.97
C LYS A 333 -1.32 -26.35 -4.08
N ASP A 334 -1.53 -25.52 -3.06
CA ASP A 334 -2.60 -24.50 -3.05
C ASP A 334 -2.37 -23.39 -4.08
N ILE A 335 -1.13 -22.92 -4.26
CA ILE A 335 -0.76 -21.90 -5.27
C ILE A 335 -1.15 -22.39 -6.67
N LYS A 336 -0.83 -23.65 -6.97
CA LYS A 336 -1.13 -24.30 -8.24
C LYS A 336 -2.65 -24.54 -8.38
N GLN A 337 -3.25 -25.22 -7.41
CA GLN A 337 -4.64 -25.65 -7.48
C GLN A 337 -5.62 -24.48 -7.49
N SER A 338 -5.35 -23.39 -6.75
CA SER A 338 -6.21 -22.20 -6.74
C SER A 338 -6.34 -21.55 -8.11
N ARG A 339 -5.26 -21.53 -8.91
CA ARG A 339 -5.24 -20.97 -10.27
C ARG A 339 -5.93 -21.90 -11.26
N ILE A 340 -5.61 -23.19 -11.22
CA ILE A 340 -6.19 -24.18 -12.12
C ILE A 340 -7.69 -24.32 -11.87
N ARG A 341 -8.13 -24.43 -10.61
CA ARG A 341 -9.55 -24.59 -10.24
C ARG A 341 -10.40 -23.44 -10.75
N VAL A 342 -10.04 -22.19 -10.46
CA VAL A 342 -10.85 -21.04 -10.86
C VAL A 342 -10.85 -20.88 -12.39
N THR A 343 -9.70 -21.05 -13.03
CA THR A 343 -9.59 -20.95 -14.49
C THR A 343 -10.40 -22.04 -15.20
N SER A 344 -10.31 -23.28 -14.72
CA SER A 344 -11.08 -24.40 -15.27
C SER A 344 -12.58 -24.18 -15.09
N LYS A 345 -13.01 -23.63 -13.95
CA LYS A 345 -14.41 -23.29 -13.70
C LYS A 345 -14.92 -22.20 -14.63
N VAL A 346 -14.15 -21.12 -14.82
CA VAL A 346 -14.50 -20.05 -15.76
C VAL A 346 -14.63 -20.61 -17.18
N VAL A 347 -13.66 -21.41 -17.62
CA VAL A 347 -13.67 -22.04 -18.95
C VAL A 347 -14.86 -22.99 -19.11
N GLU A 348 -15.14 -23.82 -18.11
CA GLU A 348 -16.30 -24.71 -18.09
C GLU A 348 -17.61 -23.92 -18.25
N LEU A 349 -17.78 -22.81 -17.52
CA LEU A 349 -18.98 -21.97 -17.59
C LEU A 349 -19.12 -21.28 -18.95
N ILE A 350 -18.02 -20.80 -19.54
CA ILE A 350 -18.01 -20.23 -20.89
C ILE A 350 -18.40 -21.30 -21.93
N ASN A 351 -17.80 -22.47 -21.85
CA ASN A 351 -18.03 -23.56 -22.81
C ASN A 351 -19.46 -24.10 -22.73
N ASN A 352 -20.04 -24.14 -21.53
CA ASN A 352 -21.41 -24.58 -21.28
C ASN A 352 -22.47 -23.49 -21.50
N SER A 353 -22.08 -22.26 -21.85
CA SER A 353 -23.03 -21.21 -22.22
C SER A 353 -23.62 -21.48 -23.60
N LYS A 354 -24.87 -21.05 -23.85
CA LYS A 354 -25.49 -21.12 -25.18
C LYS A 354 -24.73 -20.25 -26.19
N ASP A 355 -24.80 -20.57 -27.49
CA ASP A 355 -24.00 -19.91 -28.53
C ASP A 355 -24.24 -18.39 -28.66
N ASP A 356 -25.50 -17.98 -28.50
CA ASP A 356 -25.96 -16.59 -28.51
C ASP A 356 -25.56 -15.82 -27.25
N ALA A 357 -25.51 -16.50 -26.10
CA ALA A 357 -25.15 -15.92 -24.81
C ALA A 357 -23.68 -16.14 -24.42
N ARG A 358 -22.87 -16.82 -25.24
CA ARG A 358 -21.46 -17.11 -24.93
C ARG A 358 -20.60 -15.85 -25.06
N PRO A 359 -19.76 -15.54 -24.06
CA PRO A 359 -18.78 -14.47 -24.17
C PRO A 359 -17.85 -14.65 -25.36
N LYS A 360 -17.54 -13.57 -26.07
CA LYS A 360 -16.68 -13.63 -27.26
C LYS A 360 -15.20 -13.46 -26.92
N VAL A 361 -14.89 -13.02 -25.71
CA VAL A 361 -13.52 -12.74 -25.26
C VAL A 361 -13.28 -13.32 -23.86
N LEU A 362 -12.16 -14.01 -23.69
CA LEU A 362 -11.59 -14.39 -22.40
C LEU A 362 -10.19 -13.79 -22.27
N ILE A 363 -10.00 -12.93 -21.28
CA ILE A 363 -8.68 -12.46 -20.87
C ILE A 363 -8.30 -13.23 -19.61
N SER A 364 -7.23 -14.03 -19.65
CA SER A 364 -6.73 -14.72 -18.46
C SER A 364 -5.36 -14.18 -18.10
N ALA A 365 -5.25 -13.67 -16.87
CA ALA A 365 -3.95 -13.37 -16.29
C ALA A 365 -3.16 -14.67 -16.12
N THR A 366 -1.85 -14.57 -16.30
CA THR A 366 -0.85 -15.58 -15.96
C THR A 366 0.34 -14.86 -15.30
N ALA A 367 1.56 -15.38 -15.38
CA ALA A 367 2.73 -14.70 -14.85
C ALA A 367 3.97 -14.90 -15.73
N VAL A 368 4.89 -13.94 -15.66
CA VAL A 368 6.19 -14.05 -16.33
C VAL A 368 7.02 -15.25 -15.82
N GLY A 369 6.71 -15.78 -14.62
CA GLY A 369 7.31 -17.02 -14.11
C GLY A 369 7.17 -18.23 -15.05
N TYR A 370 6.36 -18.15 -16.11
CA TYR A 370 6.34 -19.11 -17.22
C TYR A 370 7.74 -19.39 -17.82
N TYR A 371 8.57 -18.36 -17.97
CA TYR A 371 9.88 -18.45 -18.63
C TYR A 371 10.97 -19.02 -17.71
N GLY A 372 10.72 -19.07 -16.40
CA GLY A 372 11.72 -19.37 -15.39
C GLY A 372 12.77 -18.27 -15.24
N THR A 373 13.87 -18.59 -14.57
CA THR A 373 14.88 -17.63 -14.15
C THR A 373 16.11 -17.64 -15.07
N SER A 374 16.67 -16.47 -15.36
CA SER A 374 17.91 -16.35 -16.13
C SER A 374 18.61 -15.02 -15.91
N GLU A 375 19.94 -15.06 -15.79
CA GLU A 375 20.78 -13.87 -15.66
C GLU A 375 21.06 -13.17 -16.99
N THR A 376 21.05 -13.92 -18.10
CA THR A 376 21.52 -13.45 -19.40
C THR A 376 20.44 -13.44 -20.47
N GLN A 377 19.47 -14.35 -20.40
CA GLN A 377 18.47 -14.48 -21.44
C GLN A 377 17.45 -13.34 -21.42
N VAL A 378 16.95 -13.02 -22.61
CA VAL A 378 15.82 -12.12 -22.82
C VAL A 378 14.66 -12.97 -23.30
N PHE A 379 13.52 -12.84 -22.64
CA PHE A 379 12.32 -13.60 -22.97
C PHE A 379 11.27 -12.69 -23.60
N ASP A 380 10.68 -13.17 -24.69
CA ASP A 380 9.51 -12.61 -25.36
C ASP A 380 8.38 -13.65 -25.40
N GLU A 381 7.24 -13.31 -26.00
CA GLU A 381 6.07 -14.20 -26.07
C GLU A 381 6.30 -15.49 -26.87
N LYS A 382 7.36 -15.58 -27.67
CA LYS A 382 7.75 -16.77 -28.45
C LYS A 382 8.74 -17.66 -27.70
N SER A 383 9.30 -17.17 -26.59
CA SER A 383 10.29 -17.88 -25.80
C SER A 383 9.68 -19.09 -25.09
N PRO A 384 10.44 -20.19 -24.93
CA PRO A 384 9.95 -21.42 -24.31
C PRO A 384 9.71 -21.24 -22.81
N SER A 385 8.97 -22.18 -22.23
CA SER A 385 8.78 -22.25 -20.78
C SER A 385 10.06 -22.68 -20.08
N GLY A 386 10.26 -22.19 -18.85
CA GLY A 386 11.30 -22.68 -17.94
C GLY A 386 10.99 -24.07 -17.38
N ASN A 387 11.93 -24.64 -16.63
CA ASN A 387 11.79 -25.99 -16.05
C ASN A 387 11.59 -26.00 -14.53
N ASP A 388 11.40 -24.83 -13.92
CA ASP A 388 11.14 -24.71 -12.49
C ASP A 388 9.65 -24.88 -12.14
N TYR A 389 9.37 -24.92 -10.83
CA TYR A 389 8.04 -25.08 -10.29
C TYR A 389 7.08 -23.93 -10.69
N LEU A 390 7.56 -22.68 -10.78
CA LEU A 390 6.71 -21.57 -11.19
C LEU A 390 6.34 -21.65 -12.67
N ALA A 391 7.28 -22.08 -13.50
CA ALA A 391 7.05 -22.35 -14.90
C ALA A 391 6.03 -23.49 -15.08
N GLU A 392 6.13 -24.56 -14.30
CA GLU A 392 5.13 -25.64 -14.27
C GLU A 392 3.72 -25.13 -13.91
N VAL A 393 3.62 -24.33 -12.84
CA VAL A 393 2.35 -23.71 -12.43
C VAL A 393 1.77 -22.88 -13.56
N CYS A 394 2.59 -22.06 -14.23
CA CYS A 394 2.12 -21.22 -15.33
C CYS A 394 1.71 -22.04 -16.55
N ARG A 395 2.44 -23.11 -16.91
CA ARG A 395 2.06 -24.01 -18.01
C ARG A 395 0.71 -24.66 -17.78
N GLU A 396 0.47 -25.20 -16.59
CA GLU A 396 -0.81 -25.85 -16.30
C GLU A 396 -1.96 -24.84 -16.18
N TRP A 397 -1.67 -23.65 -15.65
CA TRP A 397 -2.63 -22.56 -15.62
C TRP A 397 -3.03 -22.11 -17.03
N GLU A 398 -2.05 -21.91 -17.92
CA GLU A 398 -2.29 -21.59 -19.34
C GLU A 398 -3.01 -22.73 -20.06
N ALA A 399 -2.64 -23.98 -19.80
CA ALA A 399 -3.31 -25.16 -20.37
C ALA A 399 -4.78 -25.25 -19.95
N ALA A 400 -5.14 -24.83 -18.74
CA ALA A 400 -6.54 -24.76 -18.31
C ALA A 400 -7.31 -23.69 -19.10
N ALA A 401 -6.72 -22.50 -19.31
CA ALA A 401 -7.34 -21.42 -20.09
C ALA A 401 -7.49 -21.78 -21.58
N LEU A 402 -6.52 -22.49 -22.16
CA LEU A 402 -6.52 -22.93 -23.56
C LEU A 402 -7.65 -23.90 -23.93
N LYS A 403 -8.33 -24.49 -22.94
CA LYS A 403 -9.51 -25.35 -23.12
C LYS A 403 -10.80 -24.57 -23.43
N VAL A 404 -10.75 -23.24 -23.45
CA VAL A 404 -11.91 -22.42 -23.86
C VAL A 404 -12.31 -22.74 -25.31
N ASN A 405 -13.60 -22.67 -25.57
CA ASN A 405 -14.20 -22.86 -26.89
C ASN A 405 -13.48 -21.99 -27.93
N LYS A 406 -13.22 -22.55 -29.12
CA LYS A 406 -12.44 -21.91 -30.19
C LYS A 406 -13.07 -20.64 -30.76
N ASP A 407 -14.38 -20.47 -30.59
CA ASP A 407 -15.11 -19.27 -30.99
C ASP A 407 -14.89 -18.10 -30.01
N VAL A 408 -14.25 -18.37 -28.87
CA VAL A 408 -13.92 -17.36 -27.86
C VAL A 408 -12.47 -16.93 -28.05
N ARG A 409 -12.27 -15.62 -28.29
CA ARG A 409 -10.93 -15.05 -28.38
C ARG A 409 -10.26 -15.08 -27.01
N LEU A 410 -9.20 -15.86 -26.90
CA LEU A 410 -8.38 -15.96 -25.69
C LEU A 410 -7.16 -15.03 -25.77
N ALA A 411 -6.94 -14.20 -24.76
CA ALA A 411 -5.67 -13.55 -24.50
C ALA A 411 -5.09 -14.01 -23.15
N LEU A 412 -3.83 -14.43 -23.17
CA LEU A 412 -3.08 -14.85 -21.99
C LEU A 412 -2.08 -13.75 -21.65
N ILE A 413 -2.28 -13.05 -20.54
CA ILE A 413 -1.42 -11.93 -20.14
C ILE A 413 -0.43 -12.40 -19.07
N ARG A 414 0.84 -12.56 -19.45
CA ARG A 414 1.94 -12.93 -18.54
C ARG A 414 2.39 -11.69 -17.78
N ILE A 415 1.86 -11.51 -16.57
CA ILE A 415 2.04 -10.29 -15.78
C ILE A 415 3.40 -10.32 -15.05
N GLY A 416 4.16 -9.22 -15.17
CA GLY A 416 5.38 -8.97 -14.39
C GLY A 416 5.10 -8.49 -12.96
N VAL A 417 6.09 -7.89 -12.30
CA VAL A 417 5.87 -7.28 -10.99
C VAL A 417 5.08 -5.99 -11.15
N VAL A 418 3.84 -5.97 -10.65
CA VAL A 418 2.97 -4.80 -10.72
C VAL A 418 3.32 -3.79 -9.64
N LEU A 419 3.61 -2.55 -10.04
CA LEU A 419 3.94 -1.43 -9.17
C LEU A 419 2.75 -0.46 -9.05
N GLY A 420 2.39 -0.08 -7.83
CA GLY A 420 1.36 0.92 -7.54
C GLY A 420 1.34 1.29 -6.05
N LYS A 421 0.62 2.37 -5.71
CA LYS A 421 0.62 3.02 -4.37
C LYS A 421 -0.01 2.14 -3.29
N ASP A 422 -1.15 1.51 -3.61
CA ASP A 422 -2.05 0.90 -2.61
C ASP A 422 -1.98 -0.63 -2.56
N GLY A 423 -0.87 -1.23 -3.02
CA GLY A 423 -0.72 -2.68 -2.98
C GLY A 423 0.47 -3.23 -3.74
N GLY A 424 0.39 -4.53 -4.04
CA GLY A 424 1.43 -5.25 -4.79
C GLY A 424 2.74 -5.43 -4.01
N ALA A 425 3.84 -5.61 -4.76
CA ALA A 425 5.17 -5.79 -4.20
C ALA A 425 5.72 -4.50 -3.57
N LEU A 426 5.45 -3.36 -4.21
CA LEU A 426 5.97 -2.06 -3.79
C LEU A 426 5.49 -1.66 -2.40
N ALA A 427 4.19 -1.79 -2.10
CA ALA A 427 3.63 -1.49 -0.77
C ALA A 427 4.28 -2.31 0.37
N LYS A 428 4.82 -3.49 0.07
CA LYS A 428 5.57 -4.32 1.05
C LYS A 428 7.02 -3.89 1.19
N MET A 429 7.60 -3.34 0.12
CA MET A 429 8.98 -2.84 0.12
C MET A 429 9.07 -1.46 0.78
N ILE A 430 8.07 -0.59 0.60
CA ILE A 430 8.07 0.78 1.15
C ILE A 430 8.41 0.81 2.65
N PRO A 431 7.78 0.02 3.53
CA PRO A 431 8.14 0.00 4.95
C PRO A 431 9.62 -0.33 5.22
N LEU A 432 10.22 -1.26 4.46
CA LEU A 432 11.64 -1.62 4.59
C LEU A 432 12.55 -0.47 4.19
N PHE A 433 12.23 0.21 3.08
CA PHE A 433 12.94 1.43 2.65
C PHE A 433 12.76 2.58 3.65
N MET A 434 11.58 2.71 4.25
CA MET A 434 11.29 3.68 5.31
C MET A 434 12.00 3.35 6.64
N MET A 435 12.60 2.18 6.79
CA MET A 435 13.46 1.82 7.94
C MET A 435 14.96 1.91 7.61
N PHE A 436 15.35 2.56 6.51
CA PHE A 436 16.72 2.57 5.97
C PHE A 436 17.26 1.19 5.57
N ALA A 437 16.39 0.17 5.49
CA ALA A 437 16.70 -1.22 5.11
C ALA A 437 16.28 -1.54 3.66
N GLY A 438 16.38 -0.55 2.77
CA GLY A 438 15.96 -0.63 1.36
C GLY A 438 17.09 -0.88 0.36
N GLY A 439 18.28 -1.27 0.79
CA GLY A 439 19.40 -1.51 -0.14
C GLY A 439 19.10 -2.62 -1.16
N PRO A 440 19.85 -2.69 -2.27
CA PRO A 440 19.90 -3.88 -3.13
C PRO A 440 20.08 -5.13 -2.26
N LEU A 441 19.58 -6.30 -2.64
CA LEU A 441 19.81 -7.51 -1.82
C LEU A 441 21.33 -7.81 -1.77
N GLY A 442 21.94 -8.06 -0.60
CA GLY A 442 23.42 -8.19 -0.42
C GLY A 442 24.32 -6.91 -0.35
N SER A 443 25.50 -6.92 0.32
CA SER A 443 26.37 -5.81 0.88
C SER A 443 26.49 -4.38 0.27
N GLY A 444 25.86 -3.99 -0.84
CA GLY A 444 25.59 -2.57 -1.13
C GLY A 444 26.79 -1.64 -1.31
N LYS A 445 27.90 -2.11 -1.89
CA LYS A 445 29.02 -1.21 -2.27
C LYS A 445 28.84 -0.67 -3.69
N GLN A 446 28.07 0.42 -3.81
CA GLN A 446 28.28 1.47 -4.82
C GLN A 446 27.40 2.69 -4.49
N CYS A 447 28.05 3.82 -4.24
CA CYS A 447 27.49 5.18 -4.33
C CYS A 447 27.91 5.78 -5.70
N PRO A 448 27.24 6.84 -6.17
CA PRO A 448 26.93 7.06 -7.58
C PRO A 448 28.15 7.41 -8.42
N LYS A 449 28.05 7.12 -9.73
CA LYS A 449 28.93 7.68 -10.77
C LYS A 449 28.94 9.21 -10.63
N ILE A 450 30.01 9.73 -10.06
CA ILE A 450 30.47 11.10 -10.32
C ILE A 450 30.85 11.09 -11.79
N THR A 451 30.13 11.86 -12.59
CA THR A 451 30.47 12.16 -13.98
C THR A 451 31.89 12.70 -14.03
N GLU A 452 32.67 12.18 -14.98
CA GLU A 452 34.02 12.63 -15.30
C GLU A 452 33.99 14.13 -15.63
N ASP A 453 34.37 14.96 -14.67
CA ASP A 453 35.16 16.15 -14.97
C ASP A 453 35.94 16.57 -13.72
N MET A 454 37.07 17.23 -13.93
CA MET A 454 38.10 17.64 -12.96
C MET A 454 39.29 16.68 -12.79
N THR A 455 40.23 16.87 -13.71
CA THR A 455 41.68 16.73 -13.49
C THR A 455 42.12 17.48 -12.22
N LEU A 456 42.27 16.83 -11.07
CA LEU A 456 43.14 17.33 -10.00
C LEU A 456 43.69 16.23 -9.07
N ASP A 457 45.02 16.16 -9.05
CA ASP A 457 46.00 15.47 -8.20
C ASP A 457 45.59 14.25 -7.31
N ARG A 458 46.07 13.07 -7.73
CA ARG A 458 45.96 11.76 -7.04
C ARG A 458 46.69 11.66 -5.70
N ARG A 459 47.53 12.60 -5.29
CA ARG A 459 48.34 12.49 -4.05
C ARG A 459 47.64 12.97 -2.78
N VAL A 460 46.70 13.92 -2.86
CA VAL A 460 45.97 14.42 -1.67
C VAL A 460 44.84 13.46 -1.25
N TRP A 461 44.31 12.68 -2.20
CA TRP A 461 43.13 11.83 -1.99
C TRP A 461 43.41 10.54 -1.17
N ARG A 462 44.63 10.01 -1.22
CA ARG A 462 45.00 8.76 -0.51
C ARG A 462 45.11 8.92 1.02
N SER A 463 45.29 10.13 1.51
CA SER A 463 45.53 10.40 2.93
C SER A 463 44.25 10.63 3.74
N ARG A 464 43.17 11.12 3.10
CA ARG A 464 41.89 11.41 3.78
C ARG A 464 40.98 10.19 3.95
N ILE A 465 40.97 9.26 2.99
CA ILE A 465 40.07 8.09 3.01
C ILE A 465 40.54 7.00 3.98
N ARG A 466 41.84 6.94 4.32
CA ARG A 466 42.35 5.95 5.29
C ARG A 466 41.92 6.23 6.73
N ILE A 467 41.59 7.47 7.08
CA ILE A 467 41.22 7.83 8.46
C ILE A 467 39.71 7.66 8.68
N GLU A 468 38.87 8.02 7.71
CA GLU A 468 37.41 7.89 7.88
C GLU A 468 36.90 6.45 7.74
N ALA A 469 37.48 5.65 6.84
CA ALA A 469 37.09 4.23 6.69
C ALA A 469 37.52 3.37 7.89
N LEU A 470 38.61 3.74 8.57
CA LEU A 470 39.08 3.07 9.78
C LEU A 470 38.18 3.42 10.98
N HIS A 471 37.78 4.68 11.13
CA HIS A 471 36.82 5.09 12.17
C HIS A 471 35.44 4.45 11.99
N PHE A 472 34.94 4.34 10.76
CA PHE A 472 33.62 3.72 10.50
C PHE A 472 33.62 2.21 10.76
N THR A 473 34.73 1.53 10.50
CA THR A 473 34.87 0.09 10.74
C THR A 473 35.07 -0.19 12.23
N LEU A 474 35.86 0.63 12.93
CA LEU A 474 36.05 0.53 14.39
C LEU A 474 34.77 0.88 15.15
N PHE A 475 33.96 1.83 14.67
CA PHE A 475 32.67 2.18 15.27
C PHE A 475 31.64 1.05 15.14
N ARG A 476 31.60 0.35 14.00
CA ARG A 476 30.77 -0.84 13.81
C ARG A 476 31.22 -2.01 14.68
N TYR A 477 32.53 -2.18 14.88
CA TYR A 477 33.09 -3.17 15.80
C TYR A 477 32.77 -2.83 17.26
N PHE A 478 32.87 -1.57 17.68
CA PHE A 478 32.57 -1.12 19.03
C PHE A 478 31.11 -1.38 19.39
N VAL A 479 30.15 -0.97 18.55
CA VAL A 479 28.71 -1.17 18.83
C VAL A 479 28.33 -2.65 18.97
N VAL A 480 28.91 -3.53 18.15
CA VAL A 480 28.61 -4.97 18.20
C VAL A 480 29.31 -5.67 19.37
N VAL A 481 30.56 -5.31 19.68
CA VAL A 481 31.32 -5.88 20.80
C VAL A 481 30.73 -5.39 22.13
N THR A 482 30.36 -4.12 22.26
CA THR A 482 29.69 -3.58 23.44
C THR A 482 28.32 -4.25 23.64
N ALA A 483 27.52 -4.45 22.58
CA ALA A 483 26.25 -5.17 22.68
C ALA A 483 26.40 -6.64 23.10
N LEU A 484 27.49 -7.31 22.71
CA LEU A 484 27.77 -8.69 23.10
C LEU A 484 28.33 -8.82 24.52
N MET A 485 29.05 -7.80 25.01
CA MET A 485 29.56 -7.75 26.39
C MET A 485 28.46 -7.58 27.44
N PHE A 486 27.26 -7.12 27.06
CA PHE A 486 26.09 -7.04 27.95
C PHE A 486 25.29 -8.34 28.04
N VAL A 487 25.56 -9.34 27.19
CA VAL A 487 24.75 -10.57 27.09
C VAL A 487 25.46 -11.81 27.67
N PHE A 488 26.79 -11.80 27.83
CA PHE A 488 27.54 -12.97 28.31
C PHE A 488 28.58 -12.61 29.40
N PRO A 489 28.72 -13.39 30.49
CA PRO A 489 29.74 -13.15 31.52
C PRO A 489 31.17 -13.32 31.00
N PHE A 490 32.05 -12.43 31.47
CA PHE A 490 33.47 -12.36 31.17
C PHE A 490 34.26 -13.54 31.75
N SER A 491 34.29 -14.70 31.07
CA SER A 491 35.35 -15.69 31.34
C SER A 491 35.75 -16.61 30.18
N ASN A 492 35.08 -16.58 29.01
CA ASN A 492 35.46 -17.42 27.86
C ASN A 492 35.64 -16.65 26.52
N CYS A 493 35.87 -15.32 26.57
CA CYS A 493 35.86 -14.49 25.37
C CYS A 493 37.10 -14.62 24.47
N LEU A 494 38.27 -15.04 24.97
CA LEU A 494 39.51 -15.07 24.17
C LEU A 494 39.58 -16.26 23.21
N ASP A 495 39.13 -17.45 23.62
CA ASP A 495 39.10 -18.63 22.73
C ASP A 495 37.98 -18.55 21.69
N MET A 496 36.84 -17.92 22.02
CA MET A 496 35.76 -17.70 21.05
C MET A 496 36.13 -16.64 20.00
N LEU A 497 36.96 -15.65 20.37
CA LEU A 497 37.48 -14.65 19.43
C LEU A 497 38.49 -15.29 18.46
N TYR A 498 39.37 -16.16 18.94
CA TYR A 498 40.35 -16.86 18.09
C TYR A 498 39.70 -17.90 17.16
N PHE A 499 38.67 -18.61 17.63
CA PHE A 499 37.91 -19.56 16.82
C PHE A 499 37.03 -18.85 15.76
N LYS A 500 36.44 -17.70 16.09
CA LYS A 500 35.66 -16.89 15.13
C LYS A 500 36.53 -16.12 14.13
N MET A 501 37.73 -15.68 14.50
CA MET A 501 38.66 -15.03 13.55
C MET A 501 39.12 -16.00 12.45
N ARG A 502 39.20 -17.31 12.73
CA ARG A 502 39.51 -18.36 11.74
C ARG A 502 38.35 -18.65 10.76
N ILE A 503 37.10 -18.38 11.18
CA ILE A 503 35.90 -18.49 10.32
C ILE A 503 35.78 -17.26 9.39
N TYR A 504 36.12 -16.06 9.86
CA TYR A 504 36.01 -14.83 9.06
C TYR A 504 37.12 -14.66 8.02
N TRP A 505 38.29 -15.28 8.20
CA TRP A 505 39.35 -15.33 7.17
C TRP A 505 39.06 -16.32 6.02
N LYS A 506 38.00 -17.13 6.10
CA LYS A 506 37.56 -18.06 5.06
C LYS A 506 36.33 -17.56 4.26
N GLN A 507 36.11 -16.24 4.17
CA GLN A 507 34.96 -15.70 3.42
C GLN A 507 35.30 -14.93 2.11
N PRO A 508 35.83 -15.59 1.06
CA PRO A 508 35.68 -15.11 -0.30
C PRO A 508 34.26 -15.30 -0.89
N LEU A 509 33.42 -16.18 -0.29
CA LEU A 509 32.12 -16.54 -0.86
C LEU A 509 31.02 -15.48 -0.69
N TYR A 510 31.04 -14.66 0.38
CA TYR A 510 29.99 -13.66 0.62
C TYR A 510 29.97 -12.54 -0.42
N LEU A 511 31.11 -12.19 -1.03
CA LEU A 511 31.16 -11.19 -2.10
C LEU A 511 30.48 -11.66 -3.40
N TYR A 512 30.40 -12.98 -3.62
CA TYR A 512 29.87 -13.55 -4.86
C TYR A 512 28.33 -13.49 -4.90
N GLU A 513 27.65 -13.83 -3.80
CA GLU A 513 26.17 -13.77 -3.68
C GLU A 513 25.61 -12.34 -3.83
N ILE A 514 26.44 -11.34 -3.54
CA ILE A 514 26.07 -9.91 -3.58
C ILE A 514 26.23 -9.33 -4.98
N LEU A 515 27.25 -9.81 -5.70
CA LEU A 515 27.38 -9.58 -7.14
C LEU A 515 26.17 -10.17 -7.90
N LEU A 516 25.67 -11.34 -7.47
CA LEU A 516 24.53 -12.03 -8.10
C LEU A 516 23.20 -11.27 -7.96
N ALA A 517 22.86 -10.77 -6.77
CA ALA A 517 21.65 -9.94 -6.55
C ALA A 517 21.64 -8.62 -7.36
N SER A 518 22.82 -8.15 -7.78
CA SER A 518 23.00 -6.97 -8.63
C SER A 518 22.87 -7.27 -10.14
N ILE A 519 22.74 -8.55 -10.50
CA ILE A 519 22.65 -9.04 -11.89
C ILE A 519 21.19 -9.36 -12.25
N HIS A 520 20.37 -9.78 -11.29
CA HIS A 520 19.01 -10.20 -11.54
C HIS A 520 18.12 -9.08 -12.10
N ARG A 521 17.42 -9.45 -13.18
CA ARG A 521 16.56 -8.55 -13.95
C ARG A 521 15.17 -8.52 -13.33
N PHE A 522 14.68 -7.31 -13.12
CA PHE A 522 13.38 -7.02 -12.55
C PHE A 522 12.44 -6.62 -13.69
N SER A 523 11.56 -7.54 -14.08
CA SER A 523 10.51 -7.29 -15.06
C SER A 523 9.26 -6.77 -14.37
N TRP A 524 8.95 -5.50 -14.58
CA TRP A 524 7.93 -4.75 -13.85
C TRP A 524 6.92 -4.13 -14.80
N ILE A 525 5.76 -3.69 -14.31
CA ILE A 525 4.80 -2.85 -15.04
C ILE A 525 4.08 -1.93 -14.06
N HIS A 526 3.75 -0.70 -14.49
CA HIS A 526 2.90 0.18 -13.69
C HIS A 526 1.45 -0.35 -13.68
N LEU A 527 0.74 -0.19 -12.56
CA LEU A 527 -0.63 -0.68 -12.40
C LEU A 527 -1.57 -0.15 -13.50
N ASP A 528 -1.51 1.15 -13.81
CA ASP A 528 -2.31 1.75 -14.89
C ASP A 528 -1.98 1.13 -16.25
N ASP A 529 -0.70 1.02 -16.64
CA ASP A 529 -0.31 0.42 -17.93
C ASP A 529 -0.80 -1.03 -18.06
N LEU A 530 -0.80 -1.80 -16.97
CA LEU A 530 -1.33 -3.16 -16.99
C LEU A 530 -2.86 -3.18 -17.18
N VAL A 531 -3.56 -2.27 -16.50
CA VAL A 531 -5.03 -2.15 -16.63
C VAL A 531 -5.39 -1.71 -18.04
N ASP A 532 -4.67 -0.75 -18.61
CA ASP A 532 -4.88 -0.27 -19.97
C ASP A 532 -4.57 -1.38 -20.99
N LEU A 533 -3.55 -2.22 -20.75
CA LEU A 533 -3.26 -3.40 -21.59
C LEU A 533 -4.39 -4.43 -21.54
N ILE A 534 -4.96 -4.69 -20.36
CA ILE A 534 -6.13 -5.58 -20.20
C ILE A 534 -7.34 -4.96 -20.92
N TYR A 535 -7.54 -3.65 -20.76
CA TYR A 535 -8.64 -2.92 -21.35
C TYR A 535 -8.57 -2.94 -22.89
N GLU A 536 -7.42 -2.64 -23.49
CA GLU A 536 -7.23 -2.78 -24.94
C GLU A 536 -7.46 -4.22 -25.41
N ALA A 537 -7.02 -5.20 -24.64
CA ALA A 537 -7.23 -6.60 -24.99
C ALA A 537 -8.72 -7.02 -24.99
N LEU A 538 -9.59 -6.33 -24.24
CA LEU A 538 -11.04 -6.56 -24.28
C LEU A 538 -11.63 -6.16 -25.63
N SER A 539 -11.27 -4.99 -26.14
CA SER A 539 -11.90 -4.39 -27.32
C SER A 539 -11.20 -4.75 -28.64
N ASN A 540 -9.87 -4.85 -28.64
CA ASN A 540 -9.09 -5.01 -29.87
C ASN A 540 -8.92 -6.50 -30.26
N PRO A 541 -9.48 -6.95 -31.41
CA PRO A 541 -9.41 -8.35 -31.84
C PRO A 541 -7.99 -8.88 -32.10
N SER A 542 -7.02 -7.97 -32.31
CA SER A 542 -5.61 -8.33 -32.55
C SER A 542 -4.92 -8.85 -31.29
N TYR A 543 -5.45 -8.54 -30.11
CA TYR A 543 -4.95 -9.03 -28.82
C TYR A 543 -5.45 -10.46 -28.58
N LYS A 544 -4.78 -11.45 -29.17
CA LYS A 544 -5.09 -12.89 -29.03
C LYS A 544 -3.83 -13.71 -28.74
N GLY A 545 -3.92 -14.79 -27.99
CA GLY A 545 -2.78 -15.61 -27.58
C GLY A 545 -1.97 -14.96 -26.45
N VAL A 546 -0.70 -15.32 -26.32
CA VAL A 546 0.19 -14.83 -25.26
C VAL A 546 0.60 -13.38 -25.49
N ILE A 547 0.61 -12.58 -24.43
CA ILE A 547 1.03 -11.18 -24.37
C ILE A 547 1.80 -10.97 -23.06
N ASN A 548 3.00 -10.40 -23.09
CA ASN A 548 3.74 -10.05 -21.87
C ASN A 548 3.23 -8.71 -21.30
N GLY A 549 2.69 -8.75 -20.09
CA GLY A 549 2.29 -7.58 -19.31
C GLY A 549 3.48 -7.03 -18.53
N THR A 550 4.50 -6.54 -19.25
CA THR A 550 5.69 -5.89 -18.68
C THR A 550 5.93 -4.53 -19.33
N ALA A 551 6.56 -3.61 -18.59
CA ALA A 551 7.08 -2.36 -19.12
C ALA A 551 8.20 -2.65 -20.13
N PRO A 552 8.40 -1.77 -21.12
CA PRO A 552 9.32 -2.01 -22.23
C PRO A 552 10.79 -2.01 -21.85
N ASN A 553 11.14 -1.48 -20.66
CA ASN A 553 12.50 -1.35 -20.16
C ASN A 553 12.66 -2.03 -18.78
N PRO A 554 12.96 -3.35 -18.75
CA PRO A 554 13.30 -4.04 -17.51
C PRO A 554 14.61 -3.54 -16.92
N VAL A 555 14.62 -3.30 -15.61
CA VAL A 555 15.79 -2.79 -14.88
C VAL A 555 16.48 -3.90 -14.10
N ARG A 556 17.66 -3.62 -13.55
CA ARG A 556 18.25 -4.49 -12.52
C ARG A 556 17.57 -4.23 -11.19
N LEU A 557 17.53 -5.23 -10.31
CA LEU A 557 16.96 -5.04 -8.97
C LEU A 557 17.69 -3.91 -8.21
N GLY A 558 19.02 -3.82 -8.34
CA GLY A 558 19.78 -2.73 -7.72
C GLY A 558 19.40 -1.34 -8.23
N GLU A 559 19.14 -1.20 -9.55
CA GLU A 559 18.67 0.06 -10.14
C GLU A 559 17.26 0.40 -9.64
N MET A 560 16.37 -0.60 -9.51
CA MET A 560 15.05 -0.41 -8.92
C MET A 560 15.14 0.12 -7.47
N CYS A 561 15.99 -0.50 -6.64
CA CYS A 561 16.20 -0.05 -5.26
C CYS A 561 16.78 1.37 -5.19
N GLU A 562 17.75 1.69 -6.05
CA GLU A 562 18.34 3.04 -6.12
C GLU A 562 17.29 4.09 -6.49
N GLN A 563 16.48 3.85 -7.54
CA GLN A 563 15.43 4.77 -7.96
C GLN A 563 14.33 4.92 -6.90
N LEU A 564 13.96 3.84 -6.22
CA LEU A 564 12.99 3.87 -5.13
C LEU A 564 13.52 4.68 -3.94
N GLY A 565 14.77 4.47 -3.54
CA GLY A 565 15.43 5.24 -2.50
C GLY A 565 15.52 6.73 -2.85
N SER A 566 15.93 7.06 -4.07
CA SER A 566 15.98 8.45 -4.56
C SER A 566 14.61 9.12 -4.55
N THR A 567 13.56 8.42 -4.96
CA THR A 567 12.19 8.98 -5.01
C THR A 567 11.65 9.25 -3.60
N LEU A 568 12.00 8.39 -2.63
CA LEU A 568 11.63 8.55 -1.23
C LEU A 568 12.50 9.56 -0.46
N GLY A 569 13.51 10.15 -1.10
CA GLY A 569 14.51 10.99 -0.42
C GLY A 569 15.33 10.22 0.63
N ARG A 570 15.46 8.90 0.46
CA ARG A 570 16.10 8.00 1.43
C ARG A 570 17.12 7.10 0.74
N PRO A 571 18.42 7.28 0.98
CA PRO A 571 19.43 6.45 0.35
C PRO A 571 19.33 4.97 0.80
N SER A 572 19.42 4.06 -0.17
CA SER A 572 19.25 2.61 0.00
C SER A 572 20.55 1.92 0.44
N TRP A 573 21.02 2.19 1.66
CA TRP A 573 22.36 1.76 2.10
C TRP A 573 22.46 0.32 2.59
N LEU A 574 21.40 -0.22 3.21
CA LEU A 574 21.47 -1.51 3.88
C LEU A 574 20.78 -2.59 3.06
N PRO A 575 21.56 -3.54 2.55
CA PRO A 575 21.02 -4.61 1.78
C PRO A 575 20.40 -5.69 2.65
N VAL A 576 19.27 -6.26 2.21
CA VAL A 576 18.62 -7.32 2.97
C VAL A 576 19.40 -8.63 2.78
N PRO A 577 19.89 -9.28 3.86
CA PRO A 577 20.58 -10.56 3.74
C PRO A 577 19.65 -11.66 3.23
N GLU A 578 20.16 -12.54 2.37
CA GLU A 578 19.40 -13.67 1.81
C GLU A 578 18.83 -14.58 2.92
N ILE A 579 19.57 -14.78 4.01
CA ILE A 579 19.12 -15.55 5.17
C ILE A 579 17.86 -14.93 5.80
N ALA A 580 17.76 -13.58 5.85
CA ALA A 580 16.58 -12.90 6.38
C ALA A 580 15.38 -13.10 5.45
N LEU A 581 15.58 -13.06 4.14
CA LEU A 581 14.55 -13.35 3.14
C LEU A 581 14.07 -14.80 3.19
N LYS A 582 14.99 -15.77 3.26
CA LYS A 582 14.66 -17.20 3.44
C LYS A 582 13.98 -17.45 4.80
N ALA A 583 14.38 -16.74 5.85
CA ALA A 583 13.74 -16.85 7.16
C ALA A 583 12.29 -16.32 7.16
N VAL A 584 11.94 -15.33 6.32
CA VAL A 584 10.58 -14.80 6.21
C VAL A 584 9.74 -15.56 5.18
N LEU A 585 10.28 -15.79 3.99
CA LEU A 585 9.57 -16.31 2.81
C LEU A 585 9.77 -17.82 2.57
N GLY A 586 10.70 -18.46 3.28
CA GLY A 586 11.06 -19.87 3.04
C GLY A 586 11.58 -20.07 1.62
N GLU A 587 11.10 -21.11 0.94
CA GLU A 587 11.42 -21.37 -0.47
C GLU A 587 10.87 -20.31 -1.42
N GLY A 588 9.88 -19.50 -1.00
CA GLY A 588 9.35 -18.38 -1.79
C GLY A 588 10.32 -17.21 -1.93
N ALA A 589 11.45 -17.24 -1.22
CA ALA A 589 12.51 -16.25 -1.37
C ALA A 589 13.14 -16.27 -2.77
N SER A 590 13.21 -17.43 -3.44
CA SER A 590 13.76 -17.54 -4.80
C SER A 590 12.99 -16.71 -5.82
N VAL A 591 11.68 -16.49 -5.62
CA VAL A 591 10.85 -15.63 -6.49
C VAL A 591 11.28 -14.16 -6.44
N VAL A 592 11.89 -13.75 -5.32
CA VAL A 592 12.37 -12.38 -5.10
C VAL A 592 13.86 -12.27 -5.43
N LEU A 593 14.60 -13.34 -5.19
CA LEU A 593 16.05 -13.40 -5.39
C LEU A 593 16.41 -13.63 -6.85
N ASP A 594 15.64 -14.42 -7.59
CA ASP A 594 15.92 -14.74 -8.98
C ASP A 594 15.18 -13.78 -9.92
N GLY A 595 15.82 -13.43 -11.04
CA GLY A 595 15.28 -12.47 -12.00
C GLY A 595 15.17 -13.02 -13.42
N GLN A 596 14.46 -12.28 -14.25
CA GLN A 596 14.26 -12.57 -15.67
C GLN A 596 14.02 -11.27 -16.42
N LYS A 597 14.60 -11.15 -17.62
CA LYS A 597 14.39 -10.00 -18.50
C LYS A 597 13.31 -10.32 -19.52
N VAL A 598 12.09 -9.88 -19.25
CA VAL A 598 10.93 -10.12 -20.12
C VAL A 598 10.54 -8.84 -20.84
N VAL A 599 10.41 -8.91 -22.16
CA VAL A 599 10.05 -7.77 -23.01
C VAL A 599 8.64 -7.95 -23.60
N PRO A 600 7.86 -6.86 -23.73
CA PRO A 600 6.51 -6.91 -24.28
C PRO A 600 6.53 -6.74 -25.81
N THR A 601 7.15 -7.68 -26.53
CA THR A 601 7.36 -7.57 -27.98
C THR A 601 6.03 -7.43 -28.71
N LYS A 602 5.05 -8.26 -28.36
CA LYS A 602 3.75 -8.23 -29.02
C LYS A 602 2.92 -6.99 -28.73
N ALA A 603 2.90 -6.51 -27.49
CA ALA A 603 2.21 -5.28 -27.16
C ALA A 603 2.82 -4.09 -27.94
N LYS A 604 4.15 -4.05 -28.09
CA LYS A 604 4.84 -3.05 -28.92
C LYS A 604 4.48 -3.16 -30.40
N GLU A 605 4.47 -4.38 -30.96
CA GLU A 605 4.08 -4.63 -32.36
C GLU A 605 2.63 -4.21 -32.64
N LEU A 606 1.73 -4.37 -31.65
CA LEU A 606 0.33 -3.94 -31.72
C LEU A 606 0.14 -2.43 -31.50
N GLY A 607 1.21 -1.67 -31.21
CA GLY A 607 1.15 -0.23 -31.03
C GLY A 607 0.72 0.24 -29.62
N PHE A 608 0.73 -0.64 -28.61
CA PHE A 608 0.36 -0.28 -27.25
C PHE A 608 1.21 0.87 -26.70
N SER A 609 0.56 1.93 -26.24
CA SER A 609 1.25 3.13 -25.75
C SER A 609 1.45 3.08 -24.22
N PHE A 610 2.61 2.59 -23.79
CA PHE A 610 3.01 2.63 -22.39
C PHE A 610 3.17 4.08 -21.88
N LYS A 611 2.40 4.43 -20.85
CA LYS A 611 2.47 5.68 -20.10
C LYS A 611 3.76 5.75 -19.27
N TYR A 612 4.15 4.64 -18.64
CA TYR A 612 5.36 4.58 -17.80
C TYR A 612 6.39 3.61 -18.36
N ARG A 613 7.20 4.11 -19.28
CA ARG A 613 8.25 3.31 -19.95
C ARG A 613 9.48 3.07 -19.08
N TYR A 614 9.76 3.97 -18.15
CA TYR A 614 10.95 3.94 -17.29
C TYR A 614 10.56 3.90 -15.82
N ILE A 615 11.32 3.13 -15.02
CA ILE A 615 10.93 2.85 -13.63
C ILE A 615 10.94 4.11 -12.76
N LYS A 616 11.82 5.06 -13.08
CA LYS A 616 11.90 6.35 -12.40
C LYS A 616 10.58 7.12 -12.48
N ASP A 617 9.98 7.17 -13.67
CA ASP A 617 8.73 7.91 -13.91
C ASP A 617 7.55 7.21 -13.22
N ALA A 618 7.52 5.87 -13.30
CA ALA A 618 6.54 5.06 -12.60
C ALA A 618 6.60 5.28 -11.08
N LEU A 619 7.80 5.18 -10.48
CA LEU A 619 7.98 5.37 -9.05
C LEU A 619 7.65 6.79 -8.61
N LYS A 620 8.02 7.81 -9.40
CA LYS A 620 7.67 9.20 -9.12
C LYS A 620 6.16 9.40 -9.08
N ALA A 621 5.43 8.86 -10.06
CA ALA A 621 3.98 8.95 -10.12
C ALA A 621 3.28 8.19 -8.99
N ILE A 622 3.85 7.07 -8.55
CA ILE A 622 3.31 6.30 -7.42
C ILE A 622 3.50 7.05 -6.09
N MET A 623 4.59 7.79 -5.95
CA MET A 623 4.98 8.44 -4.70
C MET A 623 4.47 9.88 -4.56
N SER A 624 4.11 10.54 -5.66
CA SER A 624 3.25 11.74 -5.61
C SER A 624 1.87 11.36 -5.06
#